data_AF-A0A7Z9PSM2-F1
#
_entry.id   AF-A0A7Z9PSM2-F1
#
_cell.length_a   1.000
_cell.length_b   1.000
_cell.length_c   1.000
_cell.angle_alpha   90.00
_cell.angle_beta   90.00
_cell.angle_gamma   90.00
#
_symmetry.space_group_name_H-M   'P 1'
#
loop_
_entity.id
_entity.type
_entity.pdbx_description
1 polymer ?
#
loop_
_entity_poly.entity_id
_entity_poly.type
_entity_poly.pdbx_seq_one_letter_code
_entity_poly.pdbx_strand_id
1 'polypeptide(L)'
;MLIENSVAAATAVVGFDLLQDQPNATIQPGQRITSVALKGSAAAGDSKVQITAGNITVAELYNNAVGFPARDDLVQVDYVHPVGAGATRIYAKVTDAPASNPLNIALVRVP
;
A
#
# COMPACT_ATOMS: atom_id res chain seq x y z
N MET A 1 0.53 -9.52 -10.33
CA MET A 1 -0.55 -8.53 -10.50
C MET A 1 -0.18 -7.27 -9.74
N LEU A 2 -0.22 -6.14 -10.43
CA LEU A 2 0.07 -4.83 -9.88
C LEU A 2 -1.26 -4.15 -9.48
N ILE A 3 -1.32 -3.57 -8.28
CA ILE A 3 -2.43 -2.75 -7.77
C ILE A 3 -1.87 -1.36 -7.56
N GLU A 4 -2.48 -0.36 -8.18
CA GLU A 4 -2.05 1.03 -8.07
C GLU A 4 -3.26 1.90 -7.69
N ASN A 5 -3.03 2.89 -6.84
CA ASN A 5 -4.06 3.88 -6.54
C ASN A 5 -3.46 5.25 -6.24
N SER A 6 -4.24 6.29 -6.51
CA SER A 6 -3.94 7.68 -6.16
C SER A 6 -5.08 8.24 -5.32
N VAL A 7 -4.76 8.81 -4.16
CA VAL A 7 -5.74 9.43 -3.27
C VAL A 7 -5.32 10.85 -2.96
N ALA A 8 -6.23 11.80 -3.18
CA ALA A 8 -5.98 13.22 -2.89
C ALA A 8 -5.61 13.43 -1.42
N ALA A 9 -4.71 14.38 -1.16
CA ALA A 9 -4.19 14.67 0.19
C ALA A 9 -5.32 14.94 1.20
N ALA A 10 -6.34 15.69 0.79
CA ALA A 10 -7.51 16.02 1.61
C ALA A 10 -8.33 14.79 2.06
N THR A 11 -8.22 13.67 1.35
CA THR A 11 -8.92 12.42 1.66
C THR A 11 -8.02 11.42 2.38
N ALA A 12 -6.72 11.44 2.10
CA ALA A 12 -5.73 10.52 2.66
C ALA A 12 -5.37 10.88 4.12
N VAL A 13 -6.38 11.05 4.98
CA VAL A 13 -6.22 11.33 6.41
C VAL A 13 -5.84 10.07 7.19
N VAL A 14 -5.31 10.24 8.40
CA VAL A 14 -4.95 9.12 9.28
C VAL A 14 -6.15 8.16 9.45
N GLY A 15 -5.89 6.86 9.25
CA GLY A 15 -6.88 5.80 9.30
C GLY A 15 -7.57 5.50 7.96
N PHE A 16 -7.43 6.36 6.95
CA PHE A 16 -7.99 6.12 5.62
C PHE A 16 -7.30 4.93 4.94
N ASP A 17 -8.07 4.08 4.25
CA ASP A 17 -7.55 2.96 3.46
C ASP A 17 -7.34 3.41 2.01
N LEU A 18 -6.09 3.55 1.58
CA LEU A 18 -5.74 3.92 0.21
C LEU A 18 -6.19 2.87 -0.82
N LEU A 19 -6.60 1.66 -0.41
CA LEU A 19 -7.13 0.63 -1.30
C LEU A 19 -8.64 0.44 -1.15
N GLN A 20 -9.36 1.35 -0.48
CA GLN A 20 -10.79 1.22 -0.18
C GLN A 20 -11.61 0.81 -1.42
N ASP A 21 -11.44 1.52 -2.54
CA ASP A 21 -12.21 1.31 -3.78
C ASP A 21 -11.54 0.37 -4.78
N GLN A 22 -10.47 -0.34 -4.37
CA GLN A 22 -9.75 -1.26 -5.24
C GLN A 22 -10.36 -2.67 -5.16
N PRO A 23 -11.05 -3.15 -6.22
CA PRO A 23 -11.74 -4.44 -6.20
C PRO A 23 -10.77 -5.62 -6.06
N ASN A 24 -9.52 -5.41 -6.50
CA ASN A 24 -8.48 -6.41 -6.48
C ASN A 24 -7.66 -6.42 -5.19
N ALA A 25 -8.01 -5.61 -4.18
CA ALA A 25 -7.34 -5.53 -2.88
C ALA A 25 -7.69 -6.71 -1.95
N THR A 26 -7.63 -7.93 -2.47
CA THR A 26 -7.85 -9.18 -1.72
C THR A 26 -6.75 -10.17 -2.07
N ILE A 27 -6.18 -10.86 -1.09
CA ILE A 27 -5.18 -11.91 -1.30
C ILE A 27 -5.79 -13.29 -1.07
N GLN A 28 -5.44 -14.24 -1.93
CA GLN A 28 -5.89 -15.63 -1.85
C GLN A 28 -4.84 -16.51 -1.17
N PRO A 29 -5.22 -17.68 -0.62
CA PRO A 29 -4.29 -18.63 -0.02
C PRO A 29 -3.18 -19.04 -0.99
N GLY A 30 -1.93 -19.08 -0.50
CA GLY A 30 -0.75 -19.40 -1.31
C GLY A 30 -0.14 -18.21 -2.07
N GLN A 31 -0.90 -17.13 -2.27
CA GLN A 31 -0.40 -15.93 -2.93
C GLN A 31 0.58 -15.14 -2.07
N ARG A 32 1.39 -14.31 -2.72
CA ARG A 32 2.40 -13.49 -2.05
C ARG A 32 2.25 -12.02 -2.38
N ILE A 33 2.58 -11.16 -1.42
CA ILE A 33 2.87 -9.74 -1.69
C ILE A 33 4.39 -9.64 -1.75
N THR A 34 4.93 -9.24 -2.90
CA THR A 34 6.37 -9.27 -3.16
C THR A 34 7.02 -7.91 -3.12
N SER A 35 6.25 -6.86 -3.40
CA SER A 35 6.81 -5.51 -3.47
C SER A 35 5.74 -4.46 -3.26
N VAL A 36 6.13 -3.32 -2.69
CA VAL A 36 5.26 -2.17 -2.44
C VAL A 36 6.04 -0.87 -2.60
N ALA A 37 5.36 0.22 -2.94
CA ALA A 37 5.93 1.56 -2.99
C ALA A 37 4.90 2.61 -2.58
N LEU A 38 5.40 3.70 -1.98
CA LEU A 38 4.63 4.88 -1.63
C LEU A 38 5.37 6.12 -2.12
N LYS A 39 4.68 6.97 -2.86
CA LYS A 39 5.14 8.32 -3.26
C LYS A 39 4.02 9.32 -3.10
N GLY A 40 4.36 10.60 -3.16
CA GLY A 40 3.41 11.69 -3.01
C GLY A 40 3.76 12.64 -1.88
N SER A 41 2.75 13.34 -1.36
CA SER A 41 2.89 14.39 -0.35
C SER A 41 3.92 15.47 -0.72
N ALA A 42 4.38 16.28 0.24
CA ALA A 42 5.21 17.47 0.00
C ALA A 42 6.71 17.15 -0.04
N ALA A 43 7.18 16.26 0.82
CA ALA A 43 8.59 15.91 0.99
C ALA A 43 8.77 14.44 1.32
N ALA A 44 9.92 13.87 0.97
CA ALA A 44 10.23 12.49 1.34
C ALA A 44 10.23 12.30 2.87
N GLY A 45 9.55 11.26 3.35
CA GLY A 45 9.49 10.88 4.76
C GLY A 45 8.40 11.60 5.55
N ASP A 46 7.58 12.45 4.93
CA ASP A 46 6.56 13.25 5.62
C ASP A 46 5.18 12.57 5.73
N SER A 47 5.03 11.36 5.16
CA SER A 47 3.80 10.58 5.19
C SER A 47 4.10 9.11 5.38
N LYS A 48 3.20 8.40 6.06
CA LYS A 48 3.38 6.99 6.39
C LYS A 48 2.12 6.18 6.13
N VAL A 49 2.30 4.99 5.56
CA VAL A 49 1.22 4.02 5.30
C VAL A 49 1.62 2.65 5.83
N GLN A 50 0.71 1.99 6.52
CA GLN A 50 0.84 0.62 6.98
C GLN A 50 0.07 -0.32 6.05
N ILE A 51 0.77 -1.28 5.45
CA ILE A 51 0.18 -2.32 4.62
C ILE A 51 -0.14 -3.52 5.52
N THR A 52 -1.39 -3.97 5.47
CA THR A 52 -1.85 -5.13 6.22
C THR A 52 -2.62 -6.10 5.33
N ALA A 53 -2.51 -7.39 5.62
CA ALA A 53 -3.37 -8.43 5.07
C ALA A 53 -4.19 -8.99 6.23
N GLY A 54 -5.47 -8.60 6.31
CA GLY A 54 -6.30 -8.84 7.49
C GLY A 54 -5.71 -8.14 8.71
N ASN A 55 -5.31 -8.93 9.71
CA ASN A 55 -4.70 -8.43 10.96
C ASN A 55 -3.17 -8.50 10.96
N ILE A 56 -2.55 -8.98 9.88
CA ILE A 56 -1.10 -9.13 9.79
C ILE A 56 -0.50 -7.91 9.11
N THR A 57 0.47 -7.26 9.77
CA THR A 57 1.25 -6.19 9.16
C THR A 57 2.25 -6.79 8.18
N VAL A 58 2.17 -6.33 6.93
CA VAL A 58 3.05 -6.75 5.84
C VAL A 58 4.24 -5.82 5.73
N ALA A 59 3.99 -4.51 5.79
CA ALA A 59 5.04 -3.49 5.67
C ALA A 59 4.58 -2.15 6.25
N GLU A 60 5.55 -1.31 6.58
CA GLU A 60 5.35 0.11 6.83
C GLU A 60 6.15 0.89 5.79
N LEU A 61 5.51 1.89 5.18
CA LEU A 61 6.09 2.65 4.08
C LEU A 61 6.08 4.13 4.42
N TYR A 62 7.20 4.78 4.15
CA TYR A 62 7.28 6.23 4.07
C TYR A 62 7.26 6.63 2.60
N ASN A 63 6.66 7.78 2.28
CA ASN A 63 6.77 8.32 0.93
C ASN A 63 8.24 8.68 0.67
N ASN A 64 8.84 8.17 -0.40
CA ASN A 64 10.27 8.39 -0.64
C ASN A 64 10.57 9.55 -1.62
N ALA A 65 9.54 10.04 -2.33
CA ALA A 65 9.58 11.23 -3.17
C ALA A 65 8.16 11.70 -3.50
N VAL A 66 8.05 12.87 -4.12
CA VAL A 66 6.81 13.33 -4.75
C VAL A 66 6.49 12.54 -6.03
N GLY A 67 5.24 12.62 -6.49
CA GLY A 67 4.79 11.98 -7.74
C GLY A 67 4.27 10.57 -7.55
N PHE A 68 4.32 9.76 -8.61
CA PHE A 68 3.77 8.38 -8.66
C PHE A 68 4.90 7.34 -8.64
N PRO A 69 4.73 6.19 -7.97
CA PRO A 69 5.73 5.12 -8.00
C PRO A 69 5.96 4.55 -9.41
N ALA A 70 7.21 4.42 -9.80
CA ALA A 70 7.65 3.61 -10.94
C ALA A 70 8.07 2.21 -10.48
N ARG A 71 8.34 1.32 -11.43
CA ARG A 71 8.78 -0.06 -11.14
C ARG A 71 10.06 -0.11 -10.29
N ASP A 72 10.96 0.84 -10.49
CA ASP A 72 12.24 0.93 -9.78
C ASP A 72 12.09 1.45 -8.34
N ASP A 73 10.92 2.00 -7.99
CA ASP A 73 10.61 2.46 -6.63
C ASP A 73 10.05 1.35 -5.73
N LEU A 74 9.75 0.19 -6.30
CA LEU A 74 9.19 -0.94 -5.57
C LEU A 74 10.21 -1.52 -4.59
N VAL A 75 9.88 -1.45 -3.31
CA VAL A 75 10.65 -2.07 -2.23
C VAL A 75 10.15 -3.49 -2.04
N GLN A 76 11.07 -4.44 -1.97
CA GLN A 76 10.72 -5.84 -1.76
C GLN A 76 10.13 -6.07 -0.37
N VAL A 77 9.02 -6.80 -0.33
CA VAL A 77 8.41 -7.32 0.88
C VAL A 77 8.22 -8.82 0.70
N ASP A 78 8.36 -9.59 1.77
CA ASP A 78 8.18 -11.05 1.71
C ASP A 78 7.02 -11.47 2.60
N TYR A 79 5.80 -11.35 2.08
CA TYR A 79 4.62 -11.86 2.73
C TYR A 79 3.99 -12.96 1.90
N VAL A 80 3.85 -14.14 2.51
CA VAL A 80 3.14 -15.30 1.96
C VAL A 80 1.82 -15.45 2.71
N HIS A 81 0.70 -15.47 1.99
CA HIS A 81 -0.59 -15.68 2.61
C HIS A 81 -0.78 -17.18 2.94
N PRO A 82 -1.09 -17.54 4.21
CA PRO A 82 -1.13 -18.93 4.64
C PRO A 82 -2.08 -19.80 3.81
N VAL A 83 -1.61 -20.99 3.43
CA VAL A 83 -2.46 -22.01 2.81
C VAL A 83 -3.45 -22.51 3.85
N GLY A 84 -4.75 -22.32 3.60
CA GLY A 84 -5.82 -22.64 4.55
C GLY A 84 -6.44 -21.44 5.25
N ALA A 85 -5.87 -20.24 5.09
CA ALA A 85 -6.62 -19.01 5.37
C ALA A 85 -7.77 -18.86 4.35
N GLY A 86 -8.80 -18.09 4.66
CA GLY A 86 -9.77 -17.63 3.66
C GLY A 86 -9.19 -16.51 2.81
N ALA A 87 -9.89 -16.12 1.75
CA ALA A 87 -9.55 -14.89 1.02
C ALA A 87 -9.57 -13.69 1.99
N THR A 88 -8.49 -12.90 2.00
CA THR A 88 -8.29 -11.85 3.00
C THR A 88 -8.11 -10.49 2.33
N ARG A 89 -8.76 -9.45 2.84
CA ARG A 89 -8.60 -8.09 2.31
C ARG A 89 -7.21 -7.53 2.64
N ILE A 90 -6.63 -6.82 1.67
CA ILE A 90 -5.41 -6.02 1.84
C ILE A 90 -5.84 -4.58 2.15
N TYR A 91 -5.24 -3.98 3.18
CA TYR A 91 -5.44 -2.57 3.51
C TYR A 91 -4.13 -1.82 3.41
N ALA A 92 -4.20 -0.56 2.97
CA ALA A 92 -3.10 0.39 2.99
C ALA A 92 -3.52 1.60 3.83
N LYS A 93 -3.37 1.47 5.15
CA LYS A 93 -3.88 2.47 6.11
C LYS A 93 -2.89 3.59 6.28
N VAL A 94 -3.34 4.83 6.09
CA VAL A 94 -2.54 6.01 6.41
C VAL A 94 -2.31 6.07 7.92
N THR A 95 -1.05 6.13 8.34
CA THR A 95 -0.64 6.30 9.74
C THR A 95 -0.03 7.68 9.99
N ASP A 96 0.47 8.34 8.94
CA ASP A 96 0.84 9.76 8.94
C ASP A 96 0.39 10.39 7.62
N ALA A 97 -0.36 11.49 7.71
CA ALA A 97 -1.13 12.05 6.60
C ALA A 97 -0.28 12.99 5.73
N PRO A 98 -0.56 13.07 4.40
CA PRO A 98 0.19 13.95 3.51
C PRO A 98 -0.13 15.42 3.75
N ALA A 99 0.87 16.27 3.54
CA ALA A 99 0.73 17.71 3.76
C ALA A 99 0.03 18.43 2.60
N SER A 100 0.33 18.09 1.35
CA SER A 100 -0.12 18.89 0.20
C SER A 100 -0.47 18.11 -1.07
N ASN A 101 0.33 17.11 -1.45
CA ASN A 101 0.09 16.32 -2.68
C ASN A 101 -0.57 14.98 -2.40
N PRO A 102 -1.26 14.38 -3.40
CA PRO A 102 -1.85 13.04 -3.28
C PRO A 102 -0.85 12.00 -2.78
N LEU A 103 -1.35 10.96 -2.09
CA LEU A 103 -0.58 9.74 -1.85
C LEU A 103 -0.86 8.73 -2.96
N ASN A 104 0.22 8.18 -3.49
CA ASN A 104 0.24 7.25 -4.60
C ASN A 104 0.90 5.95 -4.13
N ILE A 105 0.17 4.86 -4.22
CA ILE A 105 0.61 3.54 -3.78
C ILE A 105 0.67 2.57 -4.94
N ALA A 106 1.70 1.74 -4.96
CA ALA A 106 1.82 0.58 -5.84
C ALA A 106 2.08 -0.67 -4.99
N LEU A 107 1.40 -1.78 -5.30
CA LEU A 107 1.55 -3.07 -4.63
C LEU A 107 1.58 -4.20 -5.64
N VAL A 108 2.57 -5.08 -5.52
CA VAL A 108 2.72 -6.27 -6.35
C VAL A 108 2.33 -7.51 -5.56
N ARG A 109 1.29 -8.19 -6.05
CA ARG A 109 0.85 -9.50 -5.60
C ARG A 109 1.12 -10.55 -6.66
N VAL A 110 1.69 -11.69 -6.31
CA VAL A 110 1.91 -12.82 -7.23
C VAL A 110 1.12 -14.06 -6.77
N PRO A 111 0.80 -14.98 -7.70
CA PRO A 111 0.28 -16.30 -7.37
C PRO A 111 1.13 -17.04 -6.35
#